data_AF-A0A2V8MGU2-F1
#
_entry.id   AF-A0A2V8MGU2-F1
#
_cell.length_a   1.000
_cell.length_b   1.000
_cell.length_c   1.000
_cell.angle_alpha   90.00
_cell.angle_beta   90.00
_cell.angle_gamma   90.00
#
_symmetry.space_group_name_H-M   'P 1'
#
loop_
_entity.id
_entity.type
_entity.pdbx_description
1 polymer ?
#
loop_
_entity_poly.entity_id
_entity_poly.type
_entity_poly.pdbx_seq_one_letter_code
_entity_poly.pdbx_strand_id
1 'polypeptide(L)' 'MKATSEEPTTFHFVVPKKHARMRIDLHLVTALPEFSRSRIQQLIRSGFVRL' A
#
# COMPACT_ATOMS: atom_id res chain seq x y z
N MET A 1 -25.00 -2.42 -12.50
CA MET A 1 -23.80 -3.08 -11.95
C MET A 1 -23.82 -2.88 -10.45
N LYS A 2 -23.97 -3.95 -9.66
CA LYS A 2 -24.13 -3.87 -8.21
C LYS A 2 -22.75 -3.58 -7.61
N ALA A 3 -22.51 -2.35 -7.17
CA ALA A 3 -21.34 -2.05 -6.36
C ALA A 3 -21.53 -2.77 -5.03
N THR A 4 -20.83 -3.87 -4.83
CA THR A 4 -20.71 -4.51 -3.52
C THR A 4 -20.10 -3.47 -2.61
N SER A 5 -20.85 -3.09 -1.55
CA SER A 5 -20.40 -2.15 -0.53
C SER A 5 -19.33 -2.84 0.33
N GLU A 6 -18.14 -3.02 -0.23
CA GLU A 6 -16.96 -3.40 0.53
C GLU A 6 -16.46 -2.12 1.19
N GLU A 7 -16.46 -2.10 2.52
CA GLU A 7 -15.89 -0.98 3.27
C GLU A 7 -14.45 -0.74 2.83
N PRO A 8 -13.99 0.52 2.74
CA PRO A 8 -12.64 0.82 2.29
C PRO A 8 -11.61 0.23 3.25
N THR A 9 -10.94 -0.85 2.82
CA THR A 9 -9.87 -1.48 3.60
C THR A 9 -8.69 -0.52 3.71
N THR A 10 -8.41 -0.08 4.94
CA THR A 10 -7.28 0.80 5.25
C THR A 10 -6.22 0.02 6.01
N PHE A 11 -4.97 0.11 5.55
CA PHE A 11 -3.83 -0.55 6.17
C PHE A 11 -2.91 0.48 6.84
N HIS A 12 -2.45 0.16 8.05
CA HIS A 12 -1.51 0.99 8.80
C HIS A 12 -0.21 0.23 8.99
N PHE A 13 0.91 0.85 8.61
CA PHE A 13 2.24 0.28 8.74
C PHE A 13 3.11 1.15 9.63
N VAL A 14 3.76 0.54 10.61
CA VAL A 14 4.82 1.18 11.39
C VAL A 14 6.16 0.75 10.80
N VAL A 15 6.86 1.69 10.16
CA VAL A 15 8.18 1.41 9.56
C VAL A 15 9.26 1.51 10.65
N PRO A 16 9.90 0.40 11.05
CA PRO A 16 10.96 0.45 12.06
C PRO A 16 12.20 1.16 11.49
N LYS A 17 13.00 1.81 12.36
CA LYS A 17 14.19 2.62 11.96
C LYS A 17 15.16 1.89 11.02
N LYS A 18 15.27 0.56 11.11
CA LYS A 18 16.09 -0.28 10.21
C LYS A 18 15.67 -0.20 8.73
N HIS A 19 14.43 0.19 8.46
CA HIS A 19 13.87 0.40 7.12
C HIS A 19 13.67 1.89 6.81
N ALA A 20 14.20 2.80 7.64
CA ALA A 20 14.23 4.22 7.33
C ALA A 20 15.04 4.41 6.02
N ARG A 21 14.46 5.15 5.07
CA ARG A 21 14.94 5.35 3.69
C ARG A 21 14.69 4.18 2.72
N MET A 22 14.02 3.11 3.15
CA MET A 22 13.52 2.11 2.20
C MET A 22 12.48 2.76 1.28
N ARG A 23 12.51 2.40 0.00
CA ARG A 23 11.47 2.85 -0.93
C ARG A 23 10.12 2.31 -0.49
N ILE A 24 9.12 3.19 -0.43
CA ILE A 24 7.76 2.88 0.03
C ILE A 24 7.16 1.74 -0.82
N ASP A 25 7.38 1.73 -2.14
CA ASP A 25 6.87 0.67 -3.01
C ASP A 25 7.42 -0.71 -2.65
N LEU A 26 8.71 -0.81 -2.29
CA LEU A 26 9.31 -2.08 -1.87
C LEU A 26 8.80 -2.54 -0.51
N HIS A 27 8.62 -1.59 0.42
CA HIS A 27 8.07 -1.89 1.73
C HIS A 27 6.64 -2.43 1.62
N LEU A 28 5.78 -1.74 0.87
CA LEU A 28 4.40 -2.13 0.66
C LEU A 28 4.26 -3.48 -0.06
N VAL A 29 5.07 -3.76 -1.09
CA VAL A 29 5.05 -5.07 -1.76
C VAL A 29 5.43 -6.21 -0.82
N THR A 30 6.30 -5.94 0.15
CA THR A 30 6.70 -6.95 1.15
C THR A 30 5.62 -7.13 2.22
N ALA A 31 4.93 -6.05 2.59
CA ALA A 31 3.91 -6.05 3.62
C ALA A 31 2.51 -6.48 3.11
N LEU A 32 2.26 -6.36 1.81
CA LEU A 32 1.00 -6.62 1.13
C LEU A 32 1.22 -7.56 -0.09
N PRO A 33 1.57 -8.84 0.15
CA PRO A 33 1.90 -9.78 -0.93
C PRO A 33 0.72 -10.10 -1.84
N GLU A 34 -0.52 -9.87 -1.40
CA GLU A 34 -1.72 -10.02 -2.22
C GLU A 34 -1.85 -8.96 -3.33
N PHE A 35 -1.07 -7.88 -3.26
CA PHE A 35 -1.06 -6.83 -4.28
C PHE A 35 0.18 -6.92 -5.15
N SER A 36 -0.03 -6.84 -6.46
CA SER A 36 1.09 -6.73 -7.41
C SER A 36 1.85 -5.42 -7.22
N ARG A 37 3.13 -5.42 -7.59
CA ARG A 37 3.97 -4.21 -7.56
C ARG A 37 3.40 -3.07 -8.39
N SER A 38 2.82 -3.37 -9.56
CA SER A 38 2.19 -2.36 -10.41
C SER A 38 0.96 -1.74 -9.74
N ARG A 39 0.16 -2.56 -9.03
CA ARG A 39 -1.00 -2.08 -8.27
C ARG A 39 -0.59 -1.18 -7.11
N ILE A 40 0.45 -1.57 -6.35
CA ILE A 40 1.02 -0.72 -5.29
C ILE A 40 1.53 0.61 -5.86
N GLN A 41 2.25 0.58 -6.99
CA GLN A 41 2.72 1.80 -7.64
C GLN A 41 1.57 2.70 -8.12
N GLN A 42 0.47 2.12 -8.63
CA GLN A 42 -0.73 2.88 -8.95
C GLN A 42 -1.31 3.56 -7.71
N LEU A 43 -1.48 2.84 -6.60
CA LEU A 43 -2.03 3.39 -5.36
C LEU A 43 -1.18 4.54 -4.78
N ILE A 44 0.15 4.42 -4.86
CA ILE A 44 1.06 5.50 -4.48
C ILE A 44 0.84 6.72 -5.39
N ARG A 45 0.85 6.51 -6.72
CA ARG A 45 0.71 7.60 -7.71
C ARG A 45 -0.67 8.27 -7.68
N SER A 46 -1.72 7.53 -7.34
CA SER A 46 -3.08 8.07 -7.20
C SER A 46 -3.35 8.70 -5.84
N GLY A 47 -2.36 8.75 -4.94
CA GLY A 47 -2.47 9.43 -3.65
C GLY A 47 -3.20 8.65 -2.55
N PHE A 48 -3.38 7.34 -2.71
CA PHE A 48 -4.01 6.47 -1.71
C PHE A 48 -3.05 6.06 -0.57
N VAL A 49 -1.76 6.38 -0.71
CA VAL A 49 -0.75 6.16 0.34
C VAL A 49 -0.41 7.49 0.99
N ARG A 50 -0.55 7.55 2.32
CA ARG A 50 -0.15 8.68 3.17
C ARG A 50 0.97 8.22 4.11
N LEU A 51 1.95 9.11 4.36
CA LEU A 51 3.13 8.88 5.20
C LEU A 51 3.06 9.67 6.49
#